data_AF-A0A377Y062-F1
#
_entry.id   AF-A0A377Y062-F1
#
_cell.length_a   1.000
_cell.length_b   1.000
_cell.length_c   1.000
_cell.angle_alpha   90.00
_cell.angle_beta   90.00
_cell.angle_gamma   90.00
#
_symmetry.space_group_name_H-M   'P 1'
#
loop_
_entity.id
_entity.type
_entity.pdbx_description
1 polymer ?
#
loop_
_entity_poly.entity_id
_entity_poly.type
_entity_poly.pdbx_seq_one_letter_code
_entity_poly.pdbx_strand_id
1 'polypeptide(L)'
;MLKRMYDHAALLQADVVICRCQSLDLQTHSYAPMPWSVRVDLLPQKELFSSDEITHNFFDAFIWWPWDKLFRRQAILDTGLQFQDLRTTNDLFFVSAFMLLTKRMAFLDEILISHSINRSGSLSVTREKSWHCALDALRALYSFIDSKHLLPSRGRDFNNYAVTFLEWNLNTISGPAFDSLFTASREFIASLDIDESDFYDDFIKAAHYRLIRLTPEEYLFSLKDRVLHELESSNLSSEKLQASIASQDQVLKAREEEIDELRASVAQKKERIDRLVQRNAYLETEYQKQQVQLTKLQNELNDAAQRYSALISSLSWKVTRPLRLIKALIVKKM
;
A
#
# COMPACT_ATOMS: atom_id res chain seq x y z
N MET A 1 5.52 -12.25 -14.24
CA MET A 1 4.20 -12.05 -14.87
C MET A 1 3.58 -13.34 -15.40
N LEU A 2 3.98 -13.85 -16.58
CA LEU A 2 3.25 -14.91 -17.29
C LEU A 2 2.94 -16.16 -16.46
N LYS A 3 3.92 -16.69 -15.72
CA LYS A 3 3.69 -17.86 -14.84
C LYS A 3 2.58 -17.61 -13.82
N ARG A 4 2.58 -16.44 -13.16
CA ARG A 4 1.57 -16.08 -12.15
C ARG A 4 0.17 -16.03 -12.76
N MET A 5 0.03 -15.32 -13.89
CA MET A 5 -1.25 -15.20 -14.58
C MET A 5 -1.72 -16.54 -15.14
N TYR A 6 -0.81 -17.37 -15.68
CA TYR A 6 -1.13 -18.71 -16.18
C TYR A 6 -1.57 -19.66 -15.07
N ASP A 7 -0.83 -19.72 -13.96
CA ASP A 7 -1.18 -20.59 -12.82
C ASP A 7 -2.56 -20.21 -12.27
N HIS A 8 -2.86 -18.90 -12.19
CA HIS A 8 -4.16 -18.39 -11.77
C HIS A 8 -5.28 -18.72 -12.79
N ALA A 9 -5.01 -18.54 -14.08
CA ALA A 9 -5.93 -18.92 -15.16
C ALA A 9 -6.25 -20.42 -15.12
N ALA A 10 -5.25 -21.27 -14.92
CA ALA A 10 -5.41 -22.72 -14.87
C ALA A 10 -6.19 -23.16 -13.62
N LEU A 11 -5.89 -22.56 -12.46
CA LEU A 11 -6.58 -22.84 -11.20
C LEU A 11 -8.09 -22.53 -11.29
N LEU A 12 -8.42 -21.33 -11.77
CA LEU A 12 -9.80 -20.85 -11.86
C LEU A 12 -10.47 -21.25 -13.18
N GLN A 13 -9.74 -21.90 -14.09
CA GLN A 13 -10.17 -22.18 -15.46
C GLN A 13 -10.66 -20.89 -16.15
N ALA A 14 -9.97 -19.76 -15.99
CA ALA A 14 -10.39 -18.46 -16.50
C ALA A 14 -10.16 -18.34 -18.02
N ASP A 15 -11.06 -17.61 -18.69
CA ASP A 15 -10.93 -17.23 -20.10
C ASP A 15 -10.04 -16.00 -20.28
N VAL A 16 -10.00 -15.14 -19.26
CA VAL A 16 -9.11 -14.00 -19.17
C VAL A 16 -8.69 -13.74 -17.74
N VAL A 17 -7.41 -13.45 -17.54
CA VAL A 17 -6.86 -12.96 -16.27
C VAL A 17 -6.35 -11.55 -16.48
N ILE A 18 -6.83 -10.61 -15.66
CA ILE A 18 -6.40 -9.21 -15.64
C ILE A 18 -5.40 -9.04 -14.48
N CYS A 19 -4.29 -8.33 -14.69
CA CYS A 19 -3.35 -7.98 -13.61
C CYS A 19 -3.19 -6.47 -13.48
N ARG A 20 -2.72 -6.00 -12.31
CA ARG A 20 -2.36 -4.58 -12.17
C ARG A 20 -1.08 -4.23 -12.93
N CYS A 21 -0.98 -2.95 -13.24
CA CYS A 21 0.20 -2.35 -13.81
C CYS A 21 0.65 -1.10 -13.04
N GLN A 22 1.88 -0.69 -13.33
CA GLN A 22 2.48 0.56 -12.89
C GLN A 22 3.09 1.27 -14.10
N SER A 23 3.19 2.58 -14.06
CA SER A 23 3.93 3.34 -15.07
C SER A 23 5.42 3.32 -14.74
N LEU A 24 6.25 3.28 -15.78
CA LEU A 24 7.70 3.51 -15.71
C LEU A 24 8.01 4.75 -16.54
N ASP A 25 8.41 5.83 -15.88
CA ASP A 25 8.89 7.02 -16.56
C ASP A 25 10.33 6.79 -17.04
N LEU A 26 10.55 6.79 -18.36
CA LEU A 26 11.86 6.52 -18.94
C LEU A 26 12.86 7.68 -18.79
N GLN A 27 12.41 8.89 -18.46
CA GLN A 27 13.28 10.05 -18.24
C GLN A 27 13.77 10.10 -16.79
N THR A 28 12.86 9.86 -15.83
CA THR A 28 13.17 9.92 -14.39
C THR A 28 13.51 8.56 -13.78
N HIS A 29 13.29 7.46 -14.51
CA HIS A 29 13.40 6.09 -14.03
C HIS A 29 12.50 5.78 -12.81
N SER A 30 11.42 6.55 -12.64
CA SER A 30 10.50 6.41 -11.52
C SER A 30 9.34 5.48 -11.86
N TYR A 31 8.81 4.81 -10.84
CA TYR A 31 7.65 3.93 -10.93
C TYR A 31 6.48 4.53 -10.16
N ALA A 32 5.27 4.43 -10.72
CA ALA A 32 4.04 4.82 -10.03
C ALA A 32 2.93 3.79 -10.29
N PRO A 33 2.24 3.29 -9.25
CA PRO A 33 1.09 2.41 -9.43
C PRO A 33 0.00 3.06 -10.31
N MET A 34 -0.69 2.26 -11.13
CA MET A 34 -1.82 2.71 -11.94
C MET A 34 -3.12 2.10 -11.40
N PRO A 35 -3.61 2.52 -10.21
CA PRO A 35 -4.78 1.90 -9.57
C PRO A 35 -6.05 2.05 -10.43
N TRP A 36 -6.12 3.12 -11.22
CA TRP A 36 -7.20 3.40 -12.17
C TRP A 36 -7.22 2.48 -13.40
N SER A 37 -6.20 1.64 -13.61
CA SER A 37 -6.19 0.65 -14.71
C SER A 37 -7.29 -0.41 -14.56
N VAL A 38 -7.69 -0.68 -13.31
CA VAL A 38 -8.76 -1.60 -12.93
C VAL A 38 -9.55 -1.00 -11.76
N ARG A 39 -10.83 -0.66 -12.00
CA ARG A 39 -11.74 -0.09 -11.00
C ARG A 39 -12.37 -1.20 -10.16
N VAL A 40 -11.67 -1.58 -9.09
CA VAL A 40 -12.09 -2.66 -8.17
C VAL A 40 -13.45 -2.37 -7.52
N ASP A 41 -13.80 -1.10 -7.35
CA ASP A 41 -15.11 -0.67 -6.85
C ASP A 41 -16.28 -1.05 -7.77
N LEU A 42 -16.03 -1.27 -9.07
CA LEU A 42 -17.02 -1.76 -10.04
C LEU A 42 -17.03 -3.29 -10.17
N LEU A 43 -16.03 -3.98 -9.61
CA LEU A 43 -15.90 -5.42 -9.75
C LEU A 43 -16.70 -6.19 -8.68
N PRO A 44 -17.26 -7.36 -9.04
CA PRO A 44 -17.81 -8.28 -8.06
C PRO A 44 -16.75 -8.70 -7.04
N GLN A 45 -17.15 -8.88 -5.78
CA GLN A 45 -16.27 -9.40 -4.72
C GLN A 45 -16.10 -10.93 -4.86
N LYS A 46 -15.50 -11.36 -5.99
CA LYS A 46 -15.30 -12.76 -6.38
C LYS A 46 -13.98 -12.91 -7.15
N GLU A 47 -13.33 -14.05 -6.99
CA GLU A 47 -12.10 -14.38 -7.74
C GLU A 47 -12.37 -14.68 -9.22
N LEU A 48 -13.54 -15.25 -9.53
CA LEU A 48 -14.00 -15.53 -10.89
C LEU A 48 -15.40 -14.96 -11.08
N PHE A 49 -15.60 -14.17 -12.12
CA PHE A 49 -16.87 -13.52 -12.44
C PHE A 49 -17.09 -13.38 -13.94
N SER A 50 -18.35 -13.21 -14.33
CA SER A 50 -18.79 -12.93 -15.69
C SER A 50 -18.95 -11.42 -15.93
N SER A 51 -19.00 -11.02 -17.20
CA SER A 51 -19.25 -9.61 -17.56
C SER A 51 -20.58 -9.12 -17.02
N ASP A 52 -21.61 -9.96 -17.02
CA ASP A 52 -22.96 -9.66 -16.54
C ASP A 52 -22.99 -9.28 -15.04
N GLU A 53 -22.00 -9.71 -14.27
CA GLU A 53 -21.91 -9.41 -12.84
C GLU A 53 -21.31 -8.03 -12.55
N ILE A 54 -20.66 -7.39 -13.53
CA ILE A 54 -20.33 -5.96 -13.47
C ILE A 54 -21.62 -5.21 -13.80
N THR A 55 -22.34 -4.78 -12.75
CA THR A 55 -23.73 -4.34 -12.84
C THR A 55 -23.92 -2.94 -13.42
N HIS A 56 -22.89 -2.10 -13.39
CA HIS A 56 -22.93 -0.72 -13.87
C HIS A 56 -21.54 -0.26 -14.29
N ASN A 57 -21.51 0.73 -15.19
CA ASN A 57 -20.32 1.38 -15.71
C ASN A 57 -19.24 0.41 -16.21
N PHE A 58 -19.64 -0.67 -16.89
CA PHE A 58 -18.73 -1.73 -17.34
C PHE A 58 -17.53 -1.21 -18.12
N PHE A 59 -17.74 -0.18 -18.95
CA PHE A 59 -16.66 0.35 -19.79
C PHE A 59 -15.62 1.20 -19.08
N ASP A 60 -15.88 1.55 -17.82
CA ASP A 60 -14.91 2.21 -16.93
C ASP A 60 -14.25 1.20 -15.97
N ALA A 61 -14.69 -0.07 -15.96
CA ALA A 61 -14.13 -1.10 -15.08
C ALA A 61 -12.66 -1.42 -15.39
N PHE A 62 -12.27 -1.28 -16.65
CA PHE A 62 -10.93 -1.59 -17.15
C PHE A 62 -10.49 -0.59 -18.20
N ILE A 63 -9.18 -0.45 -18.35
CA ILE A 63 -8.62 0.11 -19.56
C ILE A 63 -8.54 -0.98 -20.63
N TRP A 64 -8.91 -0.65 -21.86
CA TRP A 64 -9.07 -1.61 -22.96
C TRP A 64 -7.78 -1.99 -23.68
N TRP A 65 -6.67 -1.96 -22.96
CA TRP A 65 -5.42 -2.50 -23.46
C TRP A 65 -5.45 -4.03 -23.43
N PRO A 66 -4.74 -4.70 -24.34
CA PRO A 66 -4.61 -6.15 -24.33
C PRO A 66 -3.45 -6.63 -23.46
N TRP A 67 -2.47 -5.76 -23.17
CA TRP A 67 -1.18 -6.19 -22.60
C TRP A 67 -1.23 -6.47 -21.10
N ASP A 68 -2.21 -5.95 -20.37
CA ASP A 68 -2.48 -6.21 -18.94
C ASP A 68 -3.35 -7.45 -18.72
N LYS A 69 -3.62 -8.21 -19.77
CA LYS A 69 -4.56 -9.33 -19.78
C LYS A 69 -3.92 -10.56 -20.41
N LEU A 70 -4.17 -11.73 -19.81
CA LEU A 70 -3.83 -13.02 -20.37
C LEU A 70 -5.11 -13.69 -20.87
N PHE A 71 -5.21 -13.92 -22.17
CA PHE A 71 -6.39 -14.49 -22.81
C PHE A 71 -6.22 -15.97 -23.15
N ARG A 72 -7.27 -16.77 -22.91
CA ARG A 72 -7.32 -18.15 -23.37
C ARG A 72 -7.53 -18.18 -24.89
N ARG A 73 -6.54 -18.71 -25.62
CA ARG A 73 -6.56 -18.76 -27.10
C ARG A 73 -7.88 -19.31 -27.67
N GLN A 74 -8.36 -20.43 -27.13
CA GLN A 74 -9.59 -21.04 -27.64
C GLN A 74 -10.80 -20.12 -27.43
N ALA A 75 -10.90 -19.44 -26.29
CA ALA A 75 -11.97 -18.46 -26.05
C ALA A 75 -11.95 -17.34 -27.09
N ILE A 76 -10.78 -16.83 -27.49
CA ILE A 76 -10.70 -15.82 -28.57
C ILE A 76 -11.25 -16.39 -29.88
N LEU A 77 -10.79 -17.57 -30.28
CA LEU A 77 -11.22 -18.20 -31.53
C LEU A 77 -12.72 -18.46 -31.59
N ASP A 78 -13.32 -18.86 -30.46
CA ASP A 78 -14.75 -19.12 -30.36
C ASP A 78 -15.60 -17.85 -30.58
N THR A 79 -15.05 -16.65 -30.35
CA THR A 79 -15.75 -15.38 -30.60
C THR A 79 -15.70 -14.90 -32.05
N GLY A 80 -14.66 -15.28 -32.80
CA GLY A 80 -14.38 -14.72 -34.13
C GLY A 80 -13.91 -13.26 -34.14
N LEU A 81 -13.63 -12.66 -32.97
CA LEU A 81 -13.17 -11.27 -32.87
C LEU A 81 -11.73 -11.11 -33.40
N GLN A 82 -11.46 -9.96 -34.02
CA GLN A 82 -10.16 -9.59 -34.56
C GLN A 82 -9.84 -8.13 -34.19
N PHE A 83 -8.55 -7.80 -34.16
CA PHE A 83 -8.11 -6.40 -34.11
C PHE A 83 -8.57 -5.68 -35.37
N GLN A 84 -9.02 -4.44 -35.22
CA GLN A 84 -9.37 -3.62 -36.37
C GLN A 84 -8.11 -3.22 -37.14
N ASP A 85 -8.22 -3.05 -38.45
CA ASP A 85 -7.15 -2.47 -39.28
C ASP A 85 -7.13 -0.94 -39.11
N LEU A 86 -6.88 -0.50 -37.87
CA LEU A 86 -6.74 0.90 -37.47
C LEU A 86 -5.31 1.15 -37.04
N ARG A 87 -4.78 2.32 -37.39
CA ARG A 87 -3.42 2.75 -37.02
C ARG A 87 -3.26 2.92 -35.50
N THR A 88 -4.31 3.38 -34.84
CA THR A 88 -4.38 3.65 -33.39
C THR A 88 -5.73 3.17 -32.86
N THR A 89 -5.87 2.90 -31.57
CA THR A 89 -7.15 2.47 -30.96
C THR A 89 -7.71 1.18 -31.59
N ASN A 90 -6.86 0.35 -32.20
CA ASN A 90 -7.28 -0.91 -32.81
C ASN A 90 -7.63 -2.01 -31.78
N ASP A 91 -7.18 -1.81 -30.55
CA ASP A 91 -7.36 -2.69 -29.41
C ASP A 91 -8.72 -2.52 -28.74
N LEU A 92 -9.23 -1.28 -28.68
CA LEU A 92 -10.48 -0.95 -27.99
C LEU A 92 -11.61 -1.93 -28.34
N PHE A 93 -11.94 -2.07 -29.63
CA PHE A 93 -13.02 -2.94 -30.07
C PHE A 93 -12.78 -4.40 -29.67
N PHE A 94 -11.62 -4.95 -30.01
CA PHE A 94 -11.30 -6.35 -29.75
C PHE A 94 -11.39 -6.68 -28.26
N VAL A 95 -10.73 -5.88 -27.41
CA VAL A 95 -10.64 -6.16 -25.97
C VAL A 95 -11.99 -5.97 -25.30
N SER A 96 -12.67 -4.85 -25.55
CA SER A 96 -13.97 -4.58 -24.91
C SER A 96 -15.05 -5.57 -25.36
N ALA A 97 -15.12 -5.91 -26.65
CA ALA A 97 -16.05 -6.91 -27.17
C ALA A 97 -15.77 -8.31 -26.61
N PHE A 98 -14.50 -8.71 -26.51
CA PHE A 98 -14.12 -9.99 -25.91
C PHE A 98 -14.54 -10.04 -24.43
N MET A 99 -14.22 -8.98 -23.68
CA MET A 99 -14.54 -8.87 -22.25
C MET A 99 -16.06 -8.87 -22.03
N LEU A 100 -16.84 -8.19 -22.87
CA LEU A 100 -18.32 -8.19 -22.84
C LEU A 100 -18.90 -9.61 -22.98
N LEU A 101 -18.31 -10.45 -23.83
CA LEU A 101 -18.77 -11.83 -24.02
C LEU A 101 -18.26 -12.80 -22.94
N THR A 102 -17.25 -12.41 -22.17
CA THR A 102 -16.54 -13.34 -21.29
C THR A 102 -17.35 -13.68 -20.04
N LYS A 103 -17.49 -14.98 -19.77
CA LYS A 103 -18.19 -15.50 -18.58
C LYS A 103 -17.26 -15.89 -17.43
N ARG A 104 -15.95 -15.95 -17.67
CA ARG A 104 -14.95 -16.47 -16.74
C ARG A 104 -13.74 -15.53 -16.68
N MET A 105 -13.93 -14.34 -16.14
CA MET A 105 -12.88 -13.36 -15.89
C MET A 105 -12.32 -13.53 -14.47
N ALA A 106 -11.00 -13.42 -14.32
CA ALA A 106 -10.35 -13.38 -13.03
C ALA A 106 -9.47 -12.13 -12.89
N PHE A 107 -9.50 -11.51 -11.72
CA PHE A 107 -8.66 -10.36 -11.40
C PHE A 107 -7.57 -10.76 -10.42
N LEU A 108 -6.31 -10.64 -10.85
CA LEU A 108 -5.13 -10.83 -10.04
C LEU A 108 -4.63 -9.48 -9.55
N ASP A 109 -4.91 -9.14 -8.29
CA ASP A 109 -4.51 -7.88 -7.65
C ASP A 109 -3.00 -7.88 -7.29
N GLU A 110 -2.17 -8.01 -8.32
CA GLU A 110 -0.71 -7.95 -8.25
C GLU A 110 -0.19 -7.04 -9.38
N ILE A 111 0.74 -6.15 -9.06
CA ILE A 111 1.45 -5.36 -10.08
C ILE A 111 2.44 -6.29 -10.79
N LEU A 112 2.11 -6.68 -12.02
CA LEU A 112 2.93 -7.61 -12.80
C LEU A 112 3.55 -6.97 -14.06
N ILE A 113 3.14 -5.74 -14.40
CA ILE A 113 3.56 -5.04 -15.62
C ILE A 113 4.00 -3.62 -15.32
N SER A 114 5.12 -3.22 -15.94
CA SER A 114 5.60 -1.85 -15.99
C SER A 114 5.36 -1.28 -17.38
N HIS A 115 4.42 -0.34 -17.51
CA HIS A 115 4.11 0.35 -18.76
C HIS A 115 5.04 1.56 -18.94
N SER A 116 5.90 1.54 -19.95
CA SER A 116 6.80 2.65 -20.24
C SER A 116 6.04 3.87 -20.76
N ILE A 117 6.14 5.00 -20.05
CA ILE A 117 5.58 6.29 -20.45
C ILE A 117 6.69 7.25 -20.90
N ASN A 118 6.31 8.39 -21.49
CA ASN A 118 7.24 9.43 -21.96
C ASN A 118 8.29 8.96 -22.97
N ARG A 119 7.96 7.94 -23.78
CA ARG A 119 8.81 7.44 -24.86
C ARG A 119 8.70 8.34 -26.10
N SER A 120 9.84 8.82 -26.59
CA SER A 120 9.91 9.51 -27.88
C SER A 120 9.48 8.58 -29.03
N GLY A 121 8.61 9.08 -29.91
CA GLY A 121 8.12 8.33 -31.08
C GLY A 121 6.95 7.37 -30.81
N SER A 122 6.27 7.44 -29.67
CA SER A 122 5.03 6.68 -29.46
C SER A 122 3.95 7.07 -30.48
N LEU A 123 3.13 6.11 -30.91
CA LEU A 123 2.00 6.37 -31.82
C LEU A 123 1.03 7.41 -31.26
N SER A 124 0.90 7.50 -29.94
CA SER A 124 0.11 8.52 -29.24
C SER A 124 0.58 9.96 -29.52
N VAL A 125 1.86 10.15 -29.85
CA VAL A 125 2.47 11.46 -30.17
C VAL A 125 2.08 11.93 -31.57
N THR A 126 1.59 11.02 -32.42
CA THR A 126 1.20 11.31 -33.82
C THR A 126 -0.28 11.02 -34.06
N ARG A 127 -1.12 11.23 -33.03
CA ARG A 127 -2.56 10.94 -33.05
C ARG A 127 -3.31 11.84 -34.03
N GLU A 128 -2.77 13.00 -34.36
CA GLU A 128 -3.30 13.91 -35.39
C GLU A 128 -3.39 13.24 -36.78
N LYS A 129 -2.54 12.24 -37.06
CA LYS A 129 -2.55 11.51 -38.34
C LYS A 129 -3.65 10.44 -38.43
N SER A 130 -4.30 10.11 -37.32
CA SER A 130 -5.29 9.03 -37.23
C SER A 130 -6.41 9.36 -36.24
N TRP A 131 -6.81 10.63 -36.19
CA TRP A 131 -7.84 11.14 -35.28
C TRP A 131 -9.17 10.38 -35.42
N HIS A 132 -9.54 9.95 -36.63
CA HIS A 132 -10.78 9.24 -36.91
C HIS A 132 -10.83 7.83 -36.29
N CYS A 133 -9.68 7.20 -36.02
CA CYS A 133 -9.63 5.83 -35.50
C CYS A 133 -10.35 5.68 -34.16
N ALA A 134 -10.35 6.71 -33.30
CA ALA A 134 -11.09 6.70 -32.04
C ALA A 134 -12.60 6.53 -32.25
N LEU A 135 -13.14 7.26 -33.24
CA LEU A 135 -14.56 7.18 -33.61
C LEU A 135 -14.89 5.87 -34.33
N ASP A 136 -14.01 5.40 -35.21
CA ASP A 136 -14.23 4.14 -35.94
C ASP A 136 -14.25 2.93 -34.99
N ALA A 137 -13.41 2.95 -33.96
CA ALA A 137 -13.43 1.94 -32.91
C ALA A 137 -14.72 1.99 -32.07
N LEU A 138 -15.18 3.19 -31.67
CA LEU A 138 -16.45 3.36 -30.96
C LEU A 138 -17.66 2.93 -31.79
N ARG A 139 -17.71 3.27 -33.08
CA ARG A 139 -18.80 2.85 -33.98
C ARG A 139 -18.85 1.34 -34.14
N ALA A 140 -17.70 0.69 -34.28
CA ALA A 140 -17.63 -0.77 -34.34
C ALA A 140 -18.12 -1.41 -33.03
N LEU A 141 -17.71 -0.86 -31.88
CA LEU A 141 -18.15 -1.33 -30.58
C LEU A 141 -19.66 -1.15 -30.38
N TYR A 142 -20.22 0.03 -30.69
CA TYR A 142 -21.66 0.28 -30.63
C TYR A 142 -22.44 -0.71 -31.49
N SER A 143 -22.03 -0.88 -32.76
CA SER A 143 -22.66 -1.80 -33.70
C SER A 143 -22.62 -3.24 -33.19
N PHE A 144 -21.53 -3.63 -32.53
CA PHE A 144 -21.42 -4.95 -31.93
C PHE A 144 -22.35 -5.13 -30.73
N ILE A 145 -22.41 -4.16 -29.81
CA ILE A 145 -23.33 -4.19 -28.66
C ILE A 145 -24.77 -4.32 -29.13
N ASP A 146 -25.16 -3.56 -30.16
CA ASP A 146 -26.49 -3.64 -30.78
C ASP A 146 -26.75 -5.01 -31.41
N SER A 147 -25.80 -5.53 -32.21
CA SER A 147 -25.91 -6.85 -32.84
C SER A 147 -26.01 -8.01 -31.85
N LYS A 148 -25.54 -7.81 -30.61
CA LYS A 148 -25.63 -8.78 -29.51
C LYS A 148 -26.84 -8.52 -28.60
N HIS A 149 -27.68 -7.55 -28.94
CA HIS A 149 -28.84 -7.12 -28.15
C HIS A 149 -28.49 -6.72 -26.71
N LEU A 150 -27.30 -6.12 -26.53
CA LEU A 150 -26.78 -5.69 -25.24
C LEU A 150 -27.06 -4.21 -24.94
N LEU A 151 -27.60 -3.44 -25.88
CA LEU A 151 -27.94 -2.02 -25.66
C LEU A 151 -28.86 -1.80 -24.44
N PRO A 152 -29.90 -2.62 -24.17
CA PRO A 152 -30.74 -2.41 -22.98
C PRO A 152 -29.98 -2.49 -21.65
N SER A 153 -28.92 -3.31 -21.56
CA SER A 153 -28.14 -3.49 -20.33
C SER A 153 -26.85 -2.68 -20.31
N ARG A 154 -26.30 -2.32 -21.48
CA ARG A 154 -24.98 -1.68 -21.63
C ARG A 154 -25.00 -0.31 -22.29
N GLY A 155 -26.14 0.13 -22.81
CA GLY A 155 -26.26 1.41 -23.52
C GLY A 155 -25.84 2.60 -22.67
N ARG A 156 -26.31 2.66 -21.41
CA ARG A 156 -25.90 3.69 -20.44
C ARG A 156 -24.39 3.68 -20.20
N ASP A 157 -23.81 2.51 -19.95
CA ASP A 157 -22.37 2.34 -19.73
C ASP A 157 -21.57 2.79 -20.95
N PHE A 158 -22.02 2.41 -22.15
CA PHE A 158 -21.37 2.78 -23.40
C PHE A 158 -21.44 4.30 -23.64
N ASN A 159 -22.60 4.92 -23.43
CA ASN A 159 -22.80 6.35 -23.64
C ASN A 159 -21.88 7.18 -22.73
N ASN A 160 -21.81 6.81 -21.44
CA ASN A 160 -20.90 7.46 -20.49
C ASN A 160 -19.44 7.32 -20.91
N TYR A 161 -19.04 6.10 -21.30
CA TYR A 161 -17.69 5.83 -21.78
C TYR A 161 -17.34 6.55 -23.08
N ALA A 162 -18.27 6.63 -24.03
CA ALA A 162 -18.06 7.33 -25.30
C ALA A 162 -17.77 8.82 -25.06
N VAL A 163 -18.49 9.46 -24.13
CA VAL A 163 -18.28 10.86 -23.76
C VAL A 163 -16.88 11.05 -23.16
N THR A 164 -16.50 10.28 -22.13
CA THR A 164 -15.20 10.44 -21.47
C THR A 164 -14.03 10.07 -22.38
N PHE A 165 -14.19 9.03 -23.21
CA PHE A 165 -13.20 8.60 -24.17
C PHE A 165 -12.95 9.65 -25.25
N LEU A 166 -14.00 10.26 -25.81
CA LEU A 166 -13.85 11.33 -26.80
C LEU A 166 -13.33 12.62 -26.18
N GLU A 167 -13.77 12.97 -24.97
CA GLU A 167 -13.19 14.11 -24.23
C GLU A 167 -11.68 13.93 -24.04
N TRP A 168 -11.23 12.75 -23.62
CA TRP A 168 -9.80 12.46 -23.48
C TRP A 168 -9.05 12.55 -24.81
N ASN A 169 -9.61 12.05 -25.92
CA ASN A 169 -8.97 12.17 -27.23
C ASN A 169 -8.87 13.64 -27.68
N LEU A 170 -9.88 14.47 -27.39
CA LEU A 170 -9.87 15.91 -27.68
C LEU A 170 -8.86 16.67 -26.82
N ASN A 171 -8.71 16.29 -25.56
CA ASN A 171 -7.78 16.96 -24.64
C ASN A 171 -6.32 16.59 -24.93
N THR A 172 -6.08 15.53 -25.71
CA THR A 172 -4.73 15.02 -25.99
C THR A 172 -4.32 15.14 -27.46
N ILE A 173 -5.23 15.60 -28.35
CA ILE A 173 -4.90 15.92 -29.73
C ILE A 173 -4.40 17.36 -29.82
N SER A 174 -3.46 17.61 -30.72
CA SER A 174 -2.91 18.94 -30.98
C SER A 174 -2.94 19.25 -32.47
N GLY A 175 -3.00 20.54 -32.80
CA GLY A 175 -2.94 21.02 -34.17
C GLY A 175 -4.28 20.94 -34.92
N PRO A 176 -4.26 21.08 -36.26
CA PRO A 176 -5.47 21.31 -37.06
C PRO A 176 -6.45 20.13 -37.09
N ALA A 177 -6.01 18.94 -36.65
CA ALA A 177 -6.89 17.77 -36.55
C ALA A 177 -7.93 17.90 -35.41
N PHE A 178 -7.74 18.83 -34.47
CA PHE A 178 -8.67 19.08 -33.37
C PHE A 178 -10.08 19.37 -33.86
N ASP A 179 -10.25 20.32 -34.80
CA ASP A 179 -11.58 20.73 -35.28
C ASP A 179 -12.33 19.57 -35.96
N SER A 180 -11.60 18.74 -36.71
CA SER A 180 -12.15 17.56 -37.37
C SER A 180 -12.61 16.52 -36.35
N LEU A 181 -11.78 16.24 -35.34
CA LEU A 181 -12.15 15.32 -34.27
C LEU A 181 -13.32 15.84 -33.45
N PHE A 182 -13.33 17.14 -33.13
CA PHE A 182 -14.37 17.77 -32.32
C PHE A 182 -15.73 17.71 -33.02
N THR A 183 -15.77 18.09 -34.29
CA THR A 183 -16.99 18.04 -35.11
C THR A 183 -17.52 16.62 -35.19
N ALA A 184 -16.66 15.65 -35.54
CA ALA A 184 -17.07 14.26 -35.67
C ALA A 184 -17.45 13.61 -34.33
N SER A 185 -16.83 14.04 -33.22
CA SER A 185 -17.19 13.62 -31.86
C SER A 185 -18.57 14.13 -31.47
N ARG A 186 -18.88 15.40 -31.74
CA ARG A 186 -20.21 15.97 -31.52
C ARG A 186 -21.27 15.22 -32.30
N GLU A 187 -21.05 15.00 -33.59
CA GLU A 187 -22.00 14.27 -34.44
C GLU A 187 -22.27 12.86 -33.92
N PHE A 188 -21.20 12.16 -33.51
CA PHE A 188 -21.33 10.82 -32.93
C PHE A 188 -22.12 10.84 -31.62
N ILE A 189 -21.76 11.70 -30.66
CA ILE A 189 -22.48 11.78 -29.39
C ILE A 189 -23.94 12.20 -29.57
N ALA A 190 -24.22 13.15 -30.47
CA ALA A 190 -25.59 13.55 -30.80
C ALA A 190 -26.42 12.40 -31.40
N SER A 191 -25.78 11.42 -32.06
CA SER A 191 -26.46 10.25 -32.62
C SER A 191 -26.84 9.18 -31.58
N LEU A 192 -26.32 9.26 -30.35
CA LEU A 192 -26.57 8.27 -29.29
C LEU A 192 -27.84 8.55 -28.47
N ASP A 193 -28.55 9.65 -28.74
CA ASP A 193 -29.80 10.07 -28.08
C ASP A 193 -29.73 10.00 -26.54
N ILE A 194 -28.67 10.57 -25.96
CA ILE A 194 -28.36 10.49 -24.53
C ILE A 194 -29.25 11.44 -23.71
N ASP A 195 -29.94 10.94 -22.69
CA ASP A 195 -30.64 11.77 -21.71
C ASP A 195 -29.65 12.32 -20.67
N GLU A 196 -29.83 13.57 -20.21
CA GLU A 196 -28.96 14.15 -19.17
C GLU A 196 -29.01 13.39 -17.83
N SER A 197 -30.05 12.60 -17.58
CA SER A 197 -30.19 11.71 -16.42
C SER A 197 -29.40 10.40 -16.55
N ASP A 198 -28.88 10.08 -17.73
CA ASP A 198 -28.11 8.85 -17.98
C ASP A 198 -26.66 8.92 -17.48
N PHE A 199 -26.17 10.10 -17.08
CA PHE A 199 -24.79 10.23 -16.61
C PHE A 199 -24.59 9.65 -15.21
N TYR A 200 -23.45 8.99 -14.99
CA TYR A 200 -23.09 8.45 -13.68
C TYR A 200 -22.62 9.51 -12.68
N ASP A 201 -22.07 10.62 -13.17
CA ASP A 201 -21.62 11.74 -12.35
C ASP A 201 -21.66 13.07 -13.11
N ASP A 202 -21.48 14.17 -12.35
CA ASP A 202 -21.50 15.53 -12.87
C ASP A 202 -20.31 15.85 -13.78
N PHE A 203 -19.20 15.13 -13.67
CA PHE A 203 -18.03 15.35 -14.51
C PHE A 203 -18.30 14.88 -15.95
N ILE A 204 -18.89 13.70 -16.11
CA ILE A 204 -19.30 13.18 -17.42
C ILE A 204 -20.39 14.07 -18.02
N LYS A 205 -21.35 14.49 -17.20
CA LYS A 205 -22.40 15.43 -17.63
C LYS A 205 -21.80 16.75 -18.14
N ALA A 206 -20.82 17.29 -17.44
CA ALA A 206 -20.13 18.51 -17.87
C ALA A 206 -19.31 18.28 -19.16
N ALA A 207 -18.70 17.11 -19.33
CA ALA A 207 -17.98 16.73 -20.56
C ALA A 207 -18.91 16.66 -21.76
N HIS A 208 -20.07 16.02 -21.59
CA HIS A 208 -21.12 15.99 -22.59
C HIS A 208 -21.60 17.40 -22.97
N TYR A 209 -21.86 18.24 -21.96
CA TYR A 209 -22.25 19.64 -22.19
C TYR A 209 -21.22 20.37 -23.06
N ARG A 210 -19.92 20.26 -22.75
CA ARG A 210 -18.85 20.90 -23.53
C ARG A 210 -18.84 20.43 -24.98
N LEU A 211 -19.00 19.13 -25.23
CA LEU A 211 -19.01 18.56 -26.58
C LEU A 211 -20.20 19.06 -27.42
N ILE A 212 -21.38 19.13 -26.81
CA ILE A 212 -22.64 19.39 -27.52
C ILE A 212 -22.96 20.88 -27.62
N ARG A 213 -22.58 21.70 -26.63
CA ARG A 213 -23.03 23.09 -26.52
C ARG A 213 -21.99 24.14 -26.91
N LEU A 214 -20.71 23.89 -26.68
CA LEU A 214 -19.65 24.88 -26.87
C LEU A 214 -19.10 24.88 -28.30
N THR A 215 -18.64 26.00 -28.85
CA THR A 215 -17.83 25.97 -30.07
C THR A 215 -16.47 25.28 -29.83
N PRO A 216 -15.71 24.88 -30.88
CA PRO A 216 -14.35 24.37 -30.71
C PRO A 216 -13.46 25.31 -29.88
N GLU A 217 -13.57 26.62 -30.10
CA GLU A 217 -12.80 27.64 -29.37
C GLU A 217 -13.23 27.71 -27.90
N GLU A 218 -14.55 27.76 -27.64
CA GLU A 218 -15.10 27.77 -26.28
C GLU A 218 -14.72 26.50 -25.51
N TYR A 219 -14.70 25.34 -26.18
CA TYR A 219 -14.22 24.09 -25.60
C TYR A 219 -12.75 24.23 -25.15
N LEU A 220 -11.87 24.71 -26.04
CA LEU A 220 -10.45 24.93 -25.71
C LEU A 220 -10.26 25.94 -24.57
N PHE A 221 -11.04 27.02 -24.54
CA PHE A 221 -11.04 27.97 -23.42
C PHE A 221 -11.50 27.31 -22.11
N SER A 222 -12.53 26.47 -22.15
CA SER A 222 -13.00 25.74 -20.97
C SER A 222 -11.94 24.79 -20.39
N LEU A 223 -11.08 24.22 -21.23
CA LEU A 223 -9.94 23.41 -20.79
C LEU A 223 -8.89 24.27 -20.10
N LYS A 224 -8.57 25.44 -20.66
CA LYS A 224 -7.61 26.37 -20.05
C LYS A 224 -8.06 26.77 -18.64
N ASP A 225 -9.32 27.13 -18.47
CA ASP A 225 -9.86 27.55 -17.17
C ASP A 225 -9.85 26.39 -16.17
N ARG A 226 -10.19 25.17 -16.62
CA ARG A 226 -10.08 23.96 -15.80
C ARG A 226 -8.64 23.71 -15.36
N VAL A 227 -7.68 23.73 -16.28
CA VAL A 227 -6.26 23.51 -15.98
C VAL A 227 -5.73 24.58 -15.03
N LEU A 228 -6.17 25.83 -15.19
CA LEU A 228 -5.78 26.91 -14.29
C LEU A 228 -6.28 26.66 -12.86
N HIS A 229 -7.55 26.27 -12.71
CA HIS A 229 -8.11 25.91 -11.41
C HIS A 229 -7.45 24.67 -10.78
N GLU A 230 -7.18 23.63 -11.59
CA GLU A 230 -6.46 22.45 -11.12
C GLU A 230 -5.04 22.81 -10.66
N LEU A 231 -4.33 23.66 -11.40
CA LEU A 231 -3.01 24.14 -11.04
C LEU A 231 -3.04 24.96 -9.73
N GLU A 232 -4.00 25.88 -9.58
CA GLU A 232 -4.20 26.64 -8.35
C GLU A 232 -4.47 25.71 -7.16
N SER A 233 -5.34 24.71 -7.33
CA SER A 233 -5.67 23.74 -6.28
C SER A 233 -4.49 22.85 -5.89
N SER A 234 -3.70 22.42 -6.89
CA SER A 234 -2.51 21.60 -6.68
C SER A 234 -1.42 22.40 -5.97
N ASN A 235 -1.24 23.68 -6.31
CA ASN A 235 -0.32 24.56 -5.61
C ASN A 235 -0.71 24.73 -4.14
N LEU A 236 -1.99 25.02 -3.86
CA LEU A 236 -2.50 25.11 -2.49
C LEU A 236 -2.29 23.80 -1.70
N SER A 237 -2.51 22.64 -2.34
CA SER A 237 -2.27 21.35 -1.70
C SER A 237 -0.78 21.10 -1.45
N SER A 238 0.09 21.46 -2.39
CA SER A 238 1.55 21.36 -2.25
C SER A 238 2.05 22.23 -1.10
N GLU A 239 1.57 23.47 -0.97
CA GLU A 239 1.92 24.36 0.15
C GLU A 239 1.49 23.76 1.50
N LYS A 240 0.29 23.19 1.60
CA LYS A 240 -0.17 22.50 2.81
C LYS A 240 0.71 21.30 3.16
N LEU A 241 1.08 20.49 2.17
CA LEU A 241 1.96 19.33 2.38
C LEU A 241 3.36 19.77 2.82
N GLN A 242 3.92 20.82 2.21
CA GLN A 242 5.21 21.39 2.63
C GLN A 242 5.17 21.91 4.07
N ALA A 243 4.10 22.60 4.45
CA ALA A 243 3.91 23.05 5.84
C ALA A 243 3.80 21.86 6.82
N SER A 244 3.10 20.80 6.43
CA SER A 244 3.00 19.58 7.23
C SER A 244 4.35 18.88 7.38
N ILE A 245 5.13 18.74 6.29
CA ILE A 245 6.48 18.16 6.32
C ILE A 245 7.38 18.98 7.25
N ALA A 246 7.39 20.31 7.12
CA ALA A 246 8.20 21.18 7.98
C ALA A 246 7.83 21.02 9.47
N SER A 247 6.54 20.86 9.78
CA SER A 247 6.09 20.60 11.15
C SER A 247 6.55 19.23 11.68
N GLN A 248 6.52 18.19 10.83
CA GLN A 248 6.97 16.85 11.18
C GLN A 248 8.49 16.79 11.38
N ASP A 249 9.27 17.52 10.58
CA ASP A 249 10.72 17.63 10.75
C ASP A 249 11.08 18.28 12.09
N GLN A 250 10.32 19.27 12.55
CA GLN A 250 10.50 19.86 13.89
C GLN A 250 10.21 18.85 15.00
N VAL A 251 9.13 18.07 14.86
CA VAL A 251 8.80 17.01 15.82
C VAL A 251 9.88 15.92 15.83
N LEU A 252 10.38 15.51 14.67
CA LEU A 252 11.45 14.52 14.56
C LEU A 252 12.73 15.00 15.26
N LYS A 253 13.15 16.25 15.03
CA LYS A 253 14.30 16.83 15.73
C LYS A 253 14.13 16.83 17.25
N ALA A 254 12.96 17.25 17.75
CA ALA A 254 12.68 17.23 19.18
C ALA A 254 12.71 15.81 19.77
N ARG A 255 12.24 14.81 19.01
CA ARG A 255 12.33 13.39 19.42
C ARG A 255 13.74 12.85 19.39
N GLU A 256 14.57 13.27 18.43
CA GLU A 256 15.99 12.91 18.38
C GLU A 256 16.75 13.46 19.59
N GLU A 257 16.50 14.71 19.97
CA GLU A 257 17.05 15.32 21.18
C GLU A 257 16.62 14.56 22.45
N GLU A 258 15.33 14.22 22.58
CA GLU A 258 14.80 13.42 23.69
C GLU A 258 15.45 12.02 23.77
N ILE A 259 15.64 11.36 22.62
CA ILE A 259 16.32 10.06 22.54
C ILE A 259 17.76 10.16 23.03
N ASP A 260 18.49 11.21 22.66
CA ASP A 260 19.88 11.39 23.08
C ASP A 260 20.00 11.71 24.58
N GLU A 261 19.09 12.50 25.14
CA GLU A 261 18.99 12.71 26.60
C GLU A 261 18.72 11.39 27.36
N LEU A 262 17.77 10.60 26.87
CA LEU A 262 17.44 9.30 27.46
C LEU A 262 18.63 8.33 27.37
N ARG A 263 19.35 8.31 26.24
CA ARG A 263 20.57 7.51 26.08
C ARG A 263 21.64 7.90 27.09
N ALA A 264 21.86 9.20 27.31
CA ALA A 264 22.79 9.68 28.32
C ALA A 264 22.37 9.27 29.74
N SER A 265 21.08 9.39 30.07
CA SER A 265 20.52 8.95 31.35
C SER A 265 20.70 7.45 31.58
N VAL A 266 20.43 6.62 30.56
CA VAL A 266 20.63 5.17 30.61
C VAL A 266 22.09 4.82 30.83
N ALA A 267 23.03 5.50 30.14
CA ALA A 267 24.46 5.29 30.33
C ALA A 267 24.90 5.60 31.78
N GLN A 268 24.43 6.71 32.34
CA GLN A 268 24.73 7.08 33.73
C GLN A 268 24.16 6.07 34.74
N LYS A 269 22.92 5.61 34.52
CA LYS A 269 22.30 4.58 35.36
C LYS A 269 23.05 3.25 35.27
N LYS A 270 23.53 2.87 34.08
CA LYS A 270 24.34 1.66 33.88
C LYS A 270 25.66 1.74 34.65
N GLU A 271 26.38 2.86 34.57
CA GLU A 271 27.61 3.07 35.33
C GLU A 271 27.37 3.00 36.86
N ARG A 272 26.22 3.50 37.32
CA ARG A 272 25.83 3.39 38.73
C ARG A 272 25.53 1.95 39.14
N ILE A 273 24.86 1.18 38.29
CA ILE A 273 24.60 -0.25 38.52
C ILE A 273 25.93 -1.01 38.59
N ASP A 274 26.85 -0.78 37.66
CA ASP A 274 28.16 -1.44 37.64
C ASP A 274 28.95 -1.17 38.93
N ARG A 275 28.94 0.07 39.43
CA ARG A 275 29.54 0.43 40.72
C ARG A 275 28.89 -0.30 41.91
N LEU A 276 27.56 -0.42 41.92
CA LEU A 276 26.84 -1.15 42.98
C LEU A 276 27.13 -2.65 42.94
N VAL A 277 27.22 -3.24 41.75
CA VAL A 277 27.58 -4.65 41.55
C VAL A 277 28.99 -4.94 42.10
N GLN A 278 29.98 -4.09 41.76
CA GLN A 278 31.33 -4.21 42.31
C GLN A 278 31.36 -4.11 43.84
N ARG A 279 30.59 -3.16 44.41
CA ARG A 279 30.49 -3.00 45.86
C ARG A 279 29.84 -4.20 46.53
N ASN A 280 28.79 -4.77 45.95
CA ASN A 280 28.14 -5.97 46.48
C ASN A 280 29.10 -7.16 46.49
N ALA A 281 29.83 -7.40 45.39
CA ALA A 281 30.81 -8.47 45.32
C ALA A 281 31.91 -8.34 46.40
N TYR A 282 32.36 -7.10 46.67
CA TYR A 282 33.29 -6.83 47.76
C TYR A 282 32.69 -7.15 49.14
N LEU A 283 31.48 -6.66 49.42
CA LEU A 283 30.80 -6.90 50.69
C LEU A 283 30.53 -8.39 50.93
N GLU A 284 30.19 -9.12 49.88
CA GLU A 284 29.94 -10.56 49.94
C GLU A 284 31.24 -11.33 50.30
N THR A 285 32.37 -10.88 49.76
CA THR A 285 33.70 -11.41 50.13
C THR A 285 34.03 -11.13 51.60
N GLU A 286 33.77 -9.91 52.09
CA GLU A 286 33.99 -9.56 53.50
C GLU A 286 33.06 -10.32 54.44
N TYR A 287 31.80 -10.51 54.07
CA TYR A 287 30.85 -11.30 54.82
C TYR A 287 31.31 -12.77 54.97
N GLN A 288 31.81 -13.37 53.88
CA GLN A 288 32.38 -14.72 53.93
C GLN A 288 33.58 -14.81 54.89
N LYS A 289 34.49 -13.82 54.87
CA LYS A 289 35.61 -13.77 55.83
C LYS A 289 35.12 -13.72 57.28
N GLN A 290 34.12 -12.88 57.55
CA GLN A 290 33.53 -12.77 58.89
C GLN A 290 32.85 -14.07 59.33
N GLN A 291 32.14 -14.76 58.44
CA GLN A 291 31.54 -16.07 58.73
C GLN A 291 32.60 -17.12 59.08
N VAL A 292 33.72 -17.18 58.35
CA VAL A 292 34.84 -18.08 58.65
C VAL A 292 35.41 -17.77 60.04
N GLN A 293 35.59 -16.49 60.36
CA GLN A 293 36.13 -16.07 61.65
C GLN A 293 35.17 -16.35 62.82
N LEU A 294 33.87 -16.12 62.63
CA LEU A 294 32.83 -16.51 63.59
C LEU A 294 32.84 -18.01 63.86
N THR A 295 32.91 -18.81 62.80
CA THR A 295 32.96 -20.28 62.92
C THR A 295 34.19 -20.73 63.72
N LYS A 296 35.34 -20.09 63.49
CA LYS A 296 36.57 -20.36 64.25
C LYS A 296 36.38 -20.04 65.75
N LEU A 297 35.84 -18.87 66.08
CA LEU A 297 35.56 -18.48 67.47
C LEU A 297 34.52 -19.40 68.13
N GLN A 298 33.51 -19.84 67.38
CA GLN A 298 32.50 -20.79 67.86
C GLN A 298 33.15 -22.13 68.25
N ASN A 299 34.07 -22.62 67.43
CA ASN A 299 34.82 -23.84 67.71
C ASN A 299 35.74 -23.67 68.92
N GLU A 300 36.47 -22.56 69.03
CA GLU A 300 37.31 -22.25 70.21
C GLU A 300 36.48 -22.18 71.49
N LEU A 301 35.29 -21.56 71.44
CA LEU A 301 34.37 -21.48 72.57
C LEU A 301 33.86 -22.87 72.97
N ASN A 302 33.47 -23.70 71.99
CA ASN A 302 33.02 -25.06 72.24
C ASN A 302 34.12 -25.93 72.86
N ASP A 303 35.35 -25.84 72.35
CA ASP A 303 36.52 -26.52 72.91
C ASP A 303 36.79 -26.08 74.35
N ALA A 304 36.74 -24.77 74.63
CA ALA A 304 36.90 -24.24 75.97
C ALA A 304 35.79 -24.72 76.91
N ALA A 305 34.53 -24.76 76.45
CA ALA A 305 33.39 -25.26 77.20
C ALA A 305 33.51 -26.77 77.49
N GLN A 306 33.95 -27.58 76.53
CA GLN A 306 34.24 -28.99 76.74
C GLN A 306 35.38 -29.20 77.74
N ARG A 307 36.48 -28.46 77.62
CA ARG A 307 37.58 -28.49 78.59
C ARG A 307 37.11 -28.11 79.99
N TYR A 308 36.30 -27.06 80.10
CA TYR A 308 35.70 -26.63 81.36
C TYR A 308 34.81 -27.73 81.97
N SER A 309 33.94 -28.34 81.17
CA SER A 309 33.09 -29.47 81.58
C SER A 309 33.91 -30.68 82.05
N ALA A 310 34.97 -31.04 81.32
CA ALA A 310 35.90 -32.11 81.70
C ALA A 310 36.63 -31.79 83.02
N LEU A 311 37.06 -30.55 83.22
CA LEU A 311 37.70 -30.10 84.46
C LEU A 311 36.74 -30.22 85.65
N ILE A 312 35.49 -29.78 85.49
CA ILE A 312 34.48 -29.82 86.57
C ILE A 312 34.01 -31.24 86.88
N SER A 313 33.95 -32.11 85.88
CA SER A 313 33.56 -33.51 86.04
C SER A 313 34.67 -34.40 86.62
N SER A 314 35.92 -33.94 86.60
CA SER A 314 37.09 -34.65 87.17
C SER A 314 37.00 -34.88 88.69
N LEU A 315 37.63 -35.97 89.15
CA LEU A 315 37.62 -36.36 90.57
C LEU A 315 38.30 -35.33 91.47
N SER A 316 39.45 -34.79 91.05
CA SER A 316 40.23 -33.79 91.79
C SER A 316 39.44 -32.51 92.04
N TRP A 317 38.68 -32.04 91.04
CA TRP A 317 37.80 -30.89 91.20
C TRP A 317 36.66 -31.17 92.18
N LYS A 318 35.96 -32.30 92.04
CA LYS A 318 34.84 -32.67 92.92
C LYS A 318 35.26 -32.81 94.39
N VAL A 319 36.43 -33.38 94.66
CA VAL A 319 36.96 -33.60 96.04
C VAL A 319 37.44 -32.30 96.69
N THR A 320 37.98 -31.34 95.93
CA THR A 320 38.47 -30.05 96.45
C THR A 320 37.39 -28.98 96.65
N ARG A 321 36.11 -29.31 96.45
CA ARG A 321 34.97 -28.38 96.55
C ARG A 321 34.85 -27.67 97.93
N PRO A 322 35.05 -28.34 99.09
CA PRO A 322 34.94 -27.69 100.41
C PRO A 322 36.02 -26.61 100.64
N LEU A 323 37.27 -26.89 100.22
CA LEU A 323 38.41 -25.96 100.38
C LEU A 323 38.24 -24.66 99.58
N ARG A 324 37.52 -24.72 98.45
CA ARG A 324 37.30 -23.57 97.56
C ARG A 324 36.19 -22.63 98.06
N LEU A 325 35.16 -23.17 98.73
CA LEU A 325 34.14 -22.38 99.42
C LEU A 325 34.77 -21.54 100.56
N ILE A 326 35.73 -22.11 101.28
CA ILE A 326 36.47 -21.40 102.34
C ILE A 326 37.31 -20.25 101.76
N LYS A 327 38.03 -20.49 100.64
CA LYS A 327 38.84 -19.45 99.99
C LYS A 327 37.99 -18.29 99.42
N ALA A 328 36.81 -18.58 98.87
CA ALA A 328 35.90 -17.54 98.37
C ALA A 328 35.29 -16.69 99.50
N LEU A 329 35.03 -17.29 100.67
CA LEU A 329 34.59 -16.57 101.88
C LEU A 329 35.67 -15.64 102.45
N ILE A 330 36.95 -15.95 102.25
CA ILE A 330 38.08 -15.10 102.65
C ILE A 330 38.24 -13.90 101.71
N VAL A 331 38.12 -14.10 100.40
CA VAL A 331 38.29 -13.03 99.39
C VAL A 331 37.12 -12.03 99.39
N LYS A 332 35.90 -12.45 99.75
CA LYS A 332 34.73 -11.54 99.89
C LYS A 332 34.74 -10.70 101.18
N LYS A 333 35.70 -10.94 102.09
CA LYS A 333 35.90 -10.21 103.34
C LYS A 333 37.03 -9.17 103.27
N MET A 334 37.66 -9.02 102.10
CA MET A 334 38.45 -7.86 101.68
C MET A 334 37.65 -7.09 100.64
#